data_AF-A0A3S3PGD7-F1
#
_entry.id   AF-A0A3S3PGD7-F1
#
_cell.length_a   1.000
_cell.length_b   1.000
_cell.length_c   1.000
_cell.angle_alpha   90.00
_cell.angle_beta   90.00
_cell.angle_gamma   90.00
#
_symmetry.space_group_name_H-M   'P 1'
#
loop_
_entity.id
_entity.type
_entity.pdbx_description
1 polymer ?
#
loop_
_entity_poly.entity_id
_entity_poly.type
_entity_poly.pdbx_seq_one_letter_code
_entity_poly.pdbx_strand_id
1 'polypeptide(L)'
;MKYLLILSLLLSSLSGFAQKPTNNTIGTKFKNELRAALALGITNQMADSLIFKNYGDLLWFYDISSDVKAYPLQEMLNDELYQNSLPKLFADTGKSINTLACLMAAAAKDTSQISNIEQILKQNNYRNLFAAKSLLMLNPTALLPVAKCIKAYGFDERVQYLTIDFLHIKESVLEQFARDSIFSNDKAMQYLSIKAMHVITVKDANEKLLKQAVSRYDTLMKGWPIAVLAEYKASGIYELLKPYINHEELRQVSLKALARSNDAYDKIQFLKLLDTKLVDADLLNALLNSEQEAYTEKWLSLFKDGMFPVDYFFSYHQGLSQPKYFQIIIDIIDTNANATHLYSLMEYFKSNRDELTKAFLEKCLKHRFEGIREEAEILLRNEF
;
A
#
# COMPACT_ATOMS: atom_id res chain seq x y z
N MET A 1 70.19 7.77 12.78
CA MET A 1 69.80 8.42 11.50
C MET A 1 68.29 8.62 11.53
N LYS A 2 67.86 9.76 12.11
CA LYS A 2 67.18 10.90 11.45
C LYS A 2 65.66 10.64 11.27
N TYR A 3 64.70 11.25 11.97
CA TYR A 3 64.54 12.19 13.09
C TYR A 3 63.11 11.90 13.64
N LEU A 4 62.87 11.62 14.92
CA LEU A 4 62.47 12.60 15.95
C LEU A 4 61.36 13.58 15.51
N LEU A 5 60.11 13.41 15.97
CA LEU A 5 59.45 14.33 16.93
C LEU A 5 57.94 14.02 17.13
N ILE A 6 57.64 13.56 18.35
CA ILE A 6 56.62 14.07 19.29
C ILE A 6 55.11 13.90 19.00
N LEU A 7 54.53 13.10 19.89
CA LEU A 7 53.13 13.07 20.33
C LEU A 7 52.67 14.43 20.90
N SER A 8 51.44 14.82 20.58
CA SER A 8 50.59 15.84 21.23
C SER A 8 50.70 17.31 20.79
N LEU A 9 49.67 17.74 20.04
CA LEU A 9 48.88 18.99 20.15
C LEU A 9 47.85 18.97 19.01
N LEU A 10 46.59 18.65 19.30
CA LEU A 10 45.50 19.65 19.39
C LEU A 10 45.23 20.40 18.07
N LEU A 11 44.09 20.04 17.46
CA LEU A 11 43.13 20.95 16.84
C LEU A 11 43.70 22.08 15.96
N SER A 12 43.68 21.88 14.64
CA SER A 12 43.02 22.75 13.63
C SER A 12 43.69 22.69 12.25
N SER A 13 43.02 22.01 11.32
CA SER A 13 42.78 22.42 9.92
C SER A 13 41.90 21.31 9.30
N LEU A 14 40.57 21.43 9.28
CA LEU A 14 39.81 22.28 8.34
C LEU A 14 40.43 22.19 6.94
N SER A 15 39.80 21.74 5.88
CA SER A 15 38.37 21.55 5.60
C SER A 15 38.31 20.92 4.21
N GLY A 16 38.19 19.60 4.13
CA GLY A 16 37.73 18.92 2.91
C GLY A 16 36.20 18.88 2.88
N PHE A 17 35.54 20.02 3.15
CA PHE A 17 34.12 20.15 2.89
C PHE A 17 33.93 20.06 1.37
N ALA A 18 33.58 18.88 0.86
CA ALA A 18 32.76 18.82 -0.33
C ALA A 18 31.42 19.46 0.07
N GLN A 19 31.32 20.79 -0.13
CA GLN A 19 30.05 21.48 -0.03
C GLN A 19 29.09 20.80 -1.00
N LYS A 20 28.02 20.21 -0.45
CA LYS A 20 26.81 19.88 -1.20
C LYS A 20 26.46 21.16 -1.98
N PRO A 21 26.44 21.15 -3.32
CA PRO A 21 26.23 22.37 -4.10
C PRO A 21 24.97 23.08 -3.58
N THR A 22 25.11 24.36 -3.26
CA THR A 22 23.98 25.15 -2.77
C THR A 22 22.93 25.28 -3.88
N ASN A 23 21.65 25.29 -3.51
CA ASN A 23 20.51 25.22 -4.44
C ASN A 23 20.57 26.26 -5.58
N ASN A 24 21.17 27.44 -5.33
CA ASN A 24 21.39 28.47 -6.34
C ASN A 24 22.26 27.99 -7.51
N THR A 25 23.23 27.11 -7.27
CA THR A 25 24.14 26.62 -8.31
C THR A 25 23.45 25.64 -9.26
N ILE A 26 22.59 24.75 -8.75
CA ILE A 26 21.87 23.77 -9.57
C ILE A 26 20.78 24.44 -10.41
N GLY A 27 19.98 25.33 -9.83
CA GLY A 27 18.96 26.09 -10.56
C GLY A 27 19.58 26.97 -11.67
N THR A 28 20.71 27.62 -11.39
CA THR A 28 21.44 28.39 -12.40
C THR A 28 21.97 27.51 -13.53
N LYS A 29 22.50 26.32 -13.21
CA LYS A 29 22.98 25.37 -14.21
C LYS A 29 21.86 24.87 -15.11
N PHE A 30 20.71 24.50 -14.52
CA PHE A 30 19.50 24.13 -15.27
C PHE A 30 19.07 25.25 -16.24
N LYS A 31 18.96 26.50 -15.76
CA LYS A 31 18.60 27.65 -16.61
C LYS A 31 19.56 27.81 -17.79
N ASN A 32 20.86 27.66 -17.57
CA ASN A 32 21.87 27.80 -18.62
C ASN A 32 21.78 26.68 -19.67
N GLU A 33 21.62 25.43 -19.24
CA GLU A 33 21.44 24.30 -20.15
C GLU A 33 20.11 24.35 -20.91
N LEU A 34 19.02 24.77 -20.25
CA LEU A 34 17.74 25.01 -20.90
C LEU A 34 17.86 26.12 -21.96
N ARG A 35 18.52 27.25 -21.64
CA ARG A 35 18.74 28.34 -22.59
C ARG A 35 19.53 27.88 -23.81
N ALA A 36 20.58 27.08 -23.60
CA ALA A 36 21.36 26.51 -24.69
C ALA A 36 20.53 25.56 -25.56
N ALA A 37 19.73 24.68 -24.94
CA ALA A 37 18.86 23.76 -25.66
C ALA A 37 17.80 24.51 -26.49
N LEU A 38 17.18 25.54 -25.93
CA LEU A 38 16.18 26.37 -26.62
C LEU A 38 16.80 27.12 -27.81
N ALA A 39 18.01 27.66 -27.67
CA ALA A 39 18.72 28.36 -28.75
C ALA A 39 19.04 27.45 -29.95
N LEU A 40 19.19 26.14 -29.70
CA LEU A 40 19.47 25.13 -30.75
C LEU A 40 18.22 24.50 -31.36
N GLY A 41 17.01 24.88 -30.91
CA GLY A 41 15.78 24.17 -31.24
C GLY A 41 15.70 22.86 -30.46
N ILE A 42 15.13 22.94 -29.25
CA ILE A 42 15.08 21.81 -28.31
C ILE A 42 14.48 20.56 -28.96
N THR A 43 15.14 19.42 -28.77
CA THR A 43 14.69 18.11 -29.27
C THR A 43 14.20 17.21 -28.12
N ASN A 44 13.50 16.12 -28.43
CA ASN A 44 13.10 15.15 -27.41
C ASN A 44 14.30 14.58 -26.63
N GLN A 45 15.43 14.30 -27.31
CA GLN A 45 16.63 13.78 -26.66
C GLN A 45 17.26 14.79 -25.68
N MET A 46 17.24 16.08 -26.04
CA MET A 46 17.69 17.15 -25.15
C MET A 46 16.75 17.28 -23.94
N ALA A 47 15.44 17.26 -24.17
CA ALA A 47 14.44 17.29 -23.10
C ALA A 47 14.57 16.09 -22.15
N ASP A 48 14.71 14.88 -22.68
CA ASP A 48 14.94 13.67 -21.88
C ASP A 48 16.23 13.77 -21.06
N SER A 49 17.28 14.35 -21.61
CA SER A 49 18.55 14.54 -20.88
C SER A 49 18.38 15.54 -19.73
N LEU A 50 17.63 16.62 -19.94
CA LEU A 50 17.28 17.56 -18.88
C LEU A 50 16.46 16.88 -17.78
N ILE A 51 15.44 16.08 -18.14
CA ILE A 51 14.54 15.42 -17.19
C ILE A 51 15.22 14.30 -16.41
N PHE A 52 15.86 13.35 -17.10
CA PHE A 52 16.24 12.07 -16.50
C PHE A 52 17.72 11.94 -16.19
N LYS A 53 18.60 12.69 -16.88
CA LYS A 53 20.06 12.56 -16.68
C LYS A 53 20.62 13.64 -15.78
N ASN A 54 20.16 14.87 -15.96
CA ASN A 54 20.84 16.03 -15.36
C ASN A 54 20.08 16.64 -14.19
N TYR A 55 18.73 16.63 -14.22
CA TYR A 55 17.91 17.39 -13.27
C TYR A 55 16.68 16.66 -12.75
N GLY A 56 16.75 15.32 -12.64
CA GLY A 56 15.69 14.50 -12.03
C GLY A 56 15.29 15.06 -10.67
N ASP A 57 16.23 15.20 -9.74
CA ASP A 57 15.93 15.66 -8.37
C ASP A 57 15.37 17.10 -8.27
N LEU A 58 15.54 17.92 -9.31
CA LEU A 58 15.01 19.29 -9.39
C LEU A 58 13.57 19.30 -9.92
N LEU A 59 13.29 18.43 -10.89
CA LEU A 59 12.02 18.36 -11.61
C LEU A 59 11.08 17.30 -11.03
N TRP A 60 11.56 16.45 -10.11
CA TRP A 60 10.79 15.41 -9.45
C TRP A 60 10.37 15.85 -8.05
N PHE A 61 9.15 15.45 -7.68
CA PHE A 61 8.46 15.84 -6.46
C PHE A 61 8.31 14.61 -5.57
N TYR A 62 9.29 14.31 -4.71
CA TYR A 62 9.13 13.26 -3.70
C TYR A 62 9.64 13.71 -2.33
N ASP A 63 8.70 13.87 -1.39
CA ASP A 63 8.81 13.43 0.00
C ASP A 63 7.37 13.06 0.44
N ILE A 64 7.23 11.94 1.15
CA ILE A 64 5.96 11.34 1.60
C ILE A 64 5.47 12.02 2.90
N SER A 65 6.34 12.82 3.53
CA SER A 65 5.92 13.82 4.51
C SER A 65 5.29 15.01 3.77
N SER A 66 4.30 15.67 4.36
CA SER A 66 3.55 16.81 3.80
C SER A 66 4.37 18.01 3.28
N ASP A 67 5.69 17.94 3.35
CA ASP A 67 6.62 18.86 2.73
C ASP A 67 7.12 18.28 1.40
N VAL A 68 6.39 18.53 0.32
CA VAL A 68 6.86 18.30 -1.05
C VAL A 68 8.16 19.08 -1.27
N LYS A 69 9.30 18.44 -1.05
CA LYS A 69 10.62 18.94 -1.43
C LYS A 69 10.92 18.50 -2.85
N ALA A 70 10.10 18.93 -3.81
CA ALA A 70 10.77 19.39 -5.02
C ALA A 70 11.66 20.54 -4.60
N TYR A 71 12.89 20.60 -5.09
CA TYR A 71 13.68 21.81 -4.99
C TYR A 71 13.01 22.84 -5.91
N PRO A 72 12.12 23.72 -5.39
CA PRO A 72 11.13 24.36 -6.26
C PRO A 72 11.86 25.31 -7.18
N LEU A 73 11.61 25.20 -8.48
CA LEU A 73 11.90 26.26 -9.44
C LEU A 73 10.90 27.40 -9.31
N GLN A 74 10.38 27.67 -8.11
CA GLN A 74 9.33 28.68 -7.88
C GLN A 74 9.82 30.08 -8.27
N GLU A 75 11.11 30.35 -8.08
CA GLU A 75 11.75 31.58 -8.56
C GLU A 75 11.75 31.69 -10.10
N MET A 76 11.68 30.58 -10.83
CA MET A 76 11.57 30.60 -12.30
C MET A 76 10.22 31.12 -12.78
N LEU A 77 9.18 31.09 -11.94
CA LEU A 77 7.87 31.58 -12.35
C LEU A 77 7.95 33.02 -12.87
N ASN A 78 8.83 33.86 -12.32
CA ASN A 78 9.01 35.25 -12.74
C ASN A 78 10.21 35.45 -13.69
N ASP A 79 10.91 34.39 -14.09
CA ASP A 79 12.07 34.47 -14.97
C ASP A 79 11.64 34.58 -16.44
N GLU A 80 12.24 35.51 -17.17
CA GLU A 80 11.97 35.71 -18.61
C GLU A 80 12.20 34.43 -19.43
N LEU A 81 13.19 33.60 -19.07
CA LEU A 81 13.45 32.34 -19.74
C LEU A 81 12.24 31.42 -19.64
N TYR A 82 11.61 31.32 -18.46
CA TYR A 82 10.43 30.49 -18.24
C TYR A 82 9.22 31.06 -19.00
N GLN A 83 8.91 32.34 -18.79
CA GLN A 83 7.75 33.01 -19.40
C GLN A 83 7.79 32.95 -20.94
N ASN A 84 8.97 33.11 -21.53
CA ASN A 84 9.13 33.12 -22.99
C ASN A 84 9.20 31.71 -23.61
N SER A 85 9.61 30.69 -22.85
CA SER A 85 9.81 29.33 -23.38
C SER A 85 8.60 28.43 -23.15
N LEU A 86 7.94 28.53 -22.01
CA LEU A 86 6.91 27.57 -21.60
C LEU A 86 5.74 27.44 -22.61
N PRO A 87 5.18 28.53 -23.17
CA PRO A 87 4.12 28.41 -24.18
C PRO A 87 4.57 27.65 -25.43
N LYS A 88 5.83 27.83 -25.84
CA LYS A 88 6.41 27.13 -27.00
C LYS A 88 6.61 25.65 -26.70
N LEU A 89 7.07 25.31 -25.51
CA LEU A 89 7.25 23.91 -25.08
C LEU A 89 5.92 23.15 -24.98
N PHE A 90 4.83 23.81 -24.56
CA PHE A 90 3.49 23.22 -24.57
C PHE A 90 2.88 23.09 -25.98
N ALA A 91 3.20 24.02 -26.89
CA ALA A 91 2.73 23.98 -28.26
C ALA A 91 3.48 22.97 -29.15
N ASP A 92 4.62 22.45 -28.68
CA ASP A 92 5.41 21.44 -29.40
C ASP A 92 4.68 20.09 -29.49
N THR A 93 5.08 19.24 -30.43
CA THR A 93 4.51 17.89 -30.63
C THR A 93 5.38 16.79 -30.03
N GLY A 94 6.59 17.12 -29.58
CA GLY A 94 7.54 16.21 -28.97
C GLY A 94 7.12 15.80 -27.57
N LYS A 95 6.93 14.49 -27.37
CA LYS A 95 6.48 13.91 -26.10
C LYS A 95 7.36 14.33 -24.91
N SER A 96 8.68 14.29 -25.07
CA SER A 96 9.62 14.64 -24.00
C SER A 96 9.67 16.14 -23.77
N ILE A 97 9.49 16.94 -24.81
CA ILE A 97 9.42 18.41 -24.73
C ILE A 97 8.17 18.84 -23.96
N ASN A 98 7.01 18.27 -24.28
CA ASN A 98 5.78 18.53 -23.51
C ASN A 98 5.90 18.04 -22.07
N THR A 99 6.56 16.91 -21.84
CA THR A 99 6.80 16.37 -20.49
C THR A 99 7.68 17.32 -19.67
N LEU A 100 8.74 17.88 -20.28
CA LEU A 100 9.56 18.92 -19.66
C LEU A 100 8.71 20.15 -19.30
N ALA A 101 7.82 20.59 -20.19
CA ALA A 101 6.90 21.70 -19.92
C ALA A 101 6.01 21.42 -18.69
N CYS A 102 5.40 20.24 -18.62
CA CYS A 102 4.57 19.83 -17.47
C CYS A 102 5.35 19.80 -16.16
N LEU A 103 6.58 19.28 -16.18
CA LEU A 103 7.44 19.20 -14.99
C LEU A 103 7.93 20.58 -14.56
N MET A 104 8.31 21.45 -15.50
CA MET A 104 8.68 22.84 -15.21
C MET A 104 7.52 23.62 -14.59
N ALA A 105 6.30 23.49 -15.14
CA ALA A 105 5.11 24.14 -14.58
C ALA A 105 4.82 23.66 -13.15
N ALA A 106 4.91 22.35 -12.90
CA ALA A 106 4.77 21.78 -11.56
C ALA A 106 5.87 22.28 -10.61
N ALA A 107 7.12 22.35 -11.09
CA ALA A 107 8.29 22.78 -10.30
C ALA A 107 8.21 24.24 -9.89
N ALA A 108 7.63 25.06 -10.76
CA ALA A 108 7.34 26.46 -10.50
C ALA A 108 6.06 26.69 -9.69
N LYS A 109 5.27 25.65 -9.41
CA LYS A 109 3.91 25.72 -8.83
C LYS A 109 2.95 26.61 -9.65
N ASP A 110 3.10 26.58 -10.97
CA ASP A 110 2.34 27.41 -11.89
C ASP A 110 0.95 26.81 -12.21
N THR A 111 -0.03 27.16 -11.38
CA THR A 111 -1.42 26.68 -11.55
C THR A 111 -2.11 27.23 -12.79
N SER A 112 -1.58 28.29 -13.43
CA SER A 112 -2.15 28.81 -14.69
C SER A 112 -2.04 27.80 -15.85
N GLN A 113 -1.16 26.80 -15.71
CA GLN A 113 -0.84 25.82 -16.75
C GLN A 113 -1.65 24.52 -16.65
N ILE A 114 -2.56 24.40 -15.68
CA ILE A 114 -3.39 23.18 -15.48
C ILE A 114 -4.08 22.76 -16.79
N SER A 115 -4.72 23.71 -17.49
CA SER A 115 -5.41 23.44 -18.76
C SER A 115 -4.48 22.91 -19.85
N ASN A 116 -3.25 23.43 -19.93
CA ASN A 116 -2.26 22.97 -20.89
C ASN A 116 -1.81 21.54 -20.57
N ILE A 117 -1.58 21.21 -19.30
CA ILE A 117 -1.23 19.85 -18.85
C ILE A 117 -2.36 18.87 -19.15
N GLU A 118 -3.62 19.25 -18.91
CA GLU A 118 -4.77 18.42 -19.28
C GLU A 118 -4.87 18.18 -20.79
N GLN A 119 -4.56 19.20 -21.60
CA GLN A 119 -4.52 19.06 -23.06
C GLN A 119 -3.42 18.09 -23.50
N ILE A 120 -2.21 18.18 -22.94
CA ILE A 120 -1.12 17.24 -23.20
C ILE A 120 -1.54 15.81 -22.85
N LEU A 121 -2.21 15.60 -21.71
CA LEU A 121 -2.75 14.29 -21.33
C LEU A 121 -3.74 13.78 -22.38
N LYS A 122 -4.70 14.59 -22.81
CA LYS A 122 -5.70 14.21 -23.84
C LYS A 122 -5.03 13.86 -25.16
N GLN A 123 -4.09 14.68 -25.65
CA GLN A 123 -3.37 14.47 -26.91
C GLN A 123 -2.52 13.19 -26.89
N ASN A 124 -1.97 12.83 -25.73
CA ASN A 124 -1.18 11.60 -25.55
C ASN A 124 -2.04 10.39 -25.18
N ASN A 125 -3.37 10.42 -25.36
CA ASN A 125 -4.29 9.36 -24.94
C ASN A 125 -4.09 8.95 -23.46
N TYR A 126 -3.81 9.93 -22.61
CA TYR A 126 -3.47 9.79 -21.20
C TYR A 126 -2.19 8.97 -20.92
N ARG A 127 -1.35 8.68 -21.91
CA ARG A 127 -0.08 7.95 -21.76
C ARG A 127 1.12 8.86 -21.49
N ASN A 128 0.96 9.76 -20.51
CA ASN A 128 2.03 10.60 -19.99
C ASN A 128 1.98 10.63 -18.45
N LEU A 129 2.79 9.78 -17.81
CA LEU A 129 2.85 9.62 -16.35
C LEU A 129 3.22 10.93 -15.65
N PHE A 130 4.20 11.65 -16.21
CA PHE A 130 4.73 12.87 -15.63
C PHE A 130 3.75 14.02 -15.75
N ALA A 131 3.05 14.15 -16.87
CA ALA A 131 1.96 15.11 -16.99
C ALA A 131 0.85 14.83 -15.96
N ALA A 132 0.50 13.56 -15.72
CA ALA A 132 -0.49 13.20 -14.71
C ALA A 132 -0.01 13.53 -13.28
N LYS A 133 1.26 13.27 -12.97
CA LYS A 133 1.87 13.65 -11.68
C LYS A 133 1.90 15.16 -11.49
N SER A 134 2.33 15.92 -12.51
CA SER A 134 2.30 17.38 -12.51
C SER A 134 0.90 17.93 -12.27
N LEU A 135 -0.12 17.34 -12.92
CA LEU A 135 -1.51 17.72 -12.71
C LEU A 135 -1.97 17.43 -11.30
N LEU A 136 -1.68 16.23 -10.76
CA LEU A 136 -2.05 15.83 -9.41
C LEU A 136 -1.45 16.78 -8.36
N MET A 137 -0.21 17.22 -8.57
CA MET A 137 0.46 18.19 -7.70
C MET A 137 -0.18 19.58 -7.78
N LEU A 138 -0.40 20.11 -8.98
CA LEU A 138 -0.93 21.47 -9.18
C LEU A 138 -2.43 21.58 -8.87
N ASN A 139 -3.17 20.49 -9.06
CA ASN A 139 -4.60 20.41 -8.87
C ASN A 139 -5.02 19.07 -8.25
N PRO A 140 -4.85 18.89 -6.92
CA PRO A 140 -5.15 17.63 -6.26
C PRO A 140 -6.65 17.28 -6.26
N THR A 141 -7.54 18.17 -6.74
CA THR A 141 -8.97 17.86 -6.87
C THR A 141 -9.35 17.28 -8.24
N ALA A 142 -8.52 17.45 -9.27
CA ALA A 142 -8.76 16.96 -10.62
C ALA A 142 -8.30 15.51 -10.81
N LEU A 143 -8.98 14.58 -10.12
CA LEU A 143 -8.59 13.16 -10.09
C LEU A 143 -8.92 12.38 -11.38
N LEU A 144 -9.92 12.82 -12.17
CA LEU A 144 -10.36 12.06 -13.34
C LEU A 144 -9.28 11.90 -14.43
N PRO A 145 -8.53 12.95 -14.85
CA PRO A 145 -7.45 12.78 -15.82
C PRO A 145 -6.32 11.89 -15.30
N VAL A 146 -6.04 11.94 -13.99
CA VAL A 146 -5.05 11.08 -13.33
C VAL A 146 -5.49 9.62 -13.34
N ALA A 147 -6.74 9.34 -12.98
CA ALA A 147 -7.32 8.01 -13.06
C ALA A 147 -7.30 7.45 -14.50
N LYS A 148 -7.57 8.30 -15.50
CA LYS A 148 -7.46 7.92 -16.92
C LYS A 148 -6.02 7.57 -17.32
N CYS A 149 -5.02 8.25 -16.75
CA CYS A 149 -3.61 7.90 -16.96
C CYS A 149 -3.29 6.52 -16.36
N ILE A 150 -3.65 6.27 -15.10
CA ILE A 150 -3.46 4.97 -14.44
C ILE A 150 -4.08 3.84 -15.29
N LYS A 151 -5.32 4.05 -15.76
CA LYS A 151 -6.00 3.13 -16.68
C LYS A 151 -5.24 2.93 -18.00
N ALA A 152 -4.75 4.01 -18.63
CA ALA A 152 -4.12 3.93 -19.95
C ALA A 152 -2.84 3.08 -19.96
N TYR A 153 -2.18 2.95 -18.79
CA TYR A 153 -1.05 2.05 -18.52
C TYR A 153 -1.47 0.67 -18.00
N GLY A 154 -2.76 0.39 -17.83
CA GLY A 154 -3.25 -0.95 -17.48
C GLY A 154 -2.85 -1.43 -16.08
N PHE A 155 -2.64 -0.52 -15.13
CA PHE A 155 -2.18 -0.85 -13.76
C PHE A 155 -0.84 -1.60 -13.71
N ASP A 156 0.04 -1.43 -14.70
CA ASP A 156 1.38 -1.99 -14.64
C ASP A 156 2.27 -1.29 -13.60
N GLU A 157 3.49 -1.82 -13.42
CA GLU A 157 4.47 -1.32 -12.45
C GLU A 157 4.78 0.19 -12.57
N ARG A 158 4.65 0.77 -13.77
CA ARG A 158 5.01 2.17 -14.05
C ARG A 158 4.06 3.16 -13.38
N VAL A 159 2.81 2.75 -13.12
CA VAL A 159 1.79 3.60 -12.49
C VAL A 159 1.60 3.32 -11.00
N GLN A 160 2.37 2.41 -10.40
CA GLN A 160 2.24 2.11 -8.97
C GLN A 160 2.41 3.36 -8.11
N TYR A 161 3.47 4.14 -8.36
CA TYR A 161 3.69 5.38 -7.61
C TYR A 161 2.61 6.43 -7.86
N LEU A 162 2.11 6.57 -9.10
CA LEU A 162 0.99 7.49 -9.36
C LEU A 162 -0.29 7.03 -8.66
N THR A 163 -0.52 5.72 -8.56
CA THR A 163 -1.67 5.15 -7.86
C THR A 163 -1.56 5.39 -6.36
N ILE A 164 -0.36 5.25 -5.79
CA ILE A 164 -0.08 5.60 -4.39
C ILE A 164 -0.35 7.09 -4.18
N ASP A 165 0.22 7.98 -4.99
CA ASP A 165 0.02 9.43 -4.88
C ASP A 165 -1.46 9.79 -4.98
N PHE A 166 -2.18 9.17 -5.92
CA PHE A 166 -3.63 9.32 -6.09
C PHE A 166 -4.38 8.95 -4.82
N LEU A 167 -4.05 7.83 -4.17
CA LEU A 167 -4.72 7.35 -2.95
C LEU A 167 -4.33 8.13 -1.68
N HIS A 168 -3.29 8.97 -1.72
CA HIS A 168 -2.87 9.84 -0.59
C HIS A 168 -3.47 11.25 -0.66
N ILE A 169 -4.33 11.53 -1.64
CA ILE A 169 -5.05 12.80 -1.72
C ILE A 169 -6.06 12.92 -0.57
N LYS A 170 -6.44 14.16 -0.24
CA LYS A 170 -7.46 14.48 0.76
C LYS A 170 -8.71 13.59 0.63
N GLU A 171 -9.11 12.94 1.72
CA GLU A 171 -10.22 11.98 1.75
C GLU A 171 -11.52 12.49 1.12
N SER A 172 -11.89 13.76 1.35
CA SER A 172 -13.12 14.33 0.78
C SER A 172 -13.13 14.32 -0.76
N VAL A 173 -11.97 14.46 -1.39
CA VAL A 173 -11.81 14.43 -2.84
C VAL A 173 -11.89 12.98 -3.34
N LEU A 174 -11.21 12.06 -2.64
CA LEU A 174 -11.28 10.63 -2.94
C LEU A 174 -12.70 10.08 -2.82
N GLU A 175 -13.43 10.49 -1.79
CA GLU A 175 -14.83 10.13 -1.58
C GLU A 175 -15.70 10.63 -2.73
N GLN A 176 -15.53 11.88 -3.17
CA GLN A 176 -16.28 12.42 -4.31
C GLN A 176 -15.98 11.62 -5.59
N PHE A 177 -14.69 11.41 -5.91
CA PHE A 177 -14.29 10.59 -7.05
C PHE A 177 -14.90 9.18 -7.00
N ALA A 178 -14.85 8.55 -5.83
CA ALA A 178 -15.35 7.20 -5.64
C ALA A 178 -16.86 7.14 -5.88
N ARG A 179 -17.63 8.07 -5.31
CA ARG A 179 -19.09 8.17 -5.51
C ARG A 179 -19.45 8.37 -6.98
N ASP A 180 -18.71 9.21 -7.69
CA ASP A 180 -18.96 9.50 -9.10
C ASP A 180 -18.60 8.33 -10.02
N SER A 181 -17.62 7.50 -9.61
CA SER A 181 -17.03 6.47 -10.47
C SER A 181 -17.45 5.04 -10.13
N ILE A 182 -18.07 4.79 -8.96
CA ILE A 182 -18.39 3.44 -8.50
C ILE A 182 -19.34 2.68 -9.42
N PHE A 183 -20.21 3.36 -10.18
CA PHE A 183 -21.08 2.72 -11.17
C PHE A 183 -20.71 3.09 -12.61
N SER A 184 -19.46 3.48 -12.85
CA SER A 184 -18.95 3.68 -14.20
C SER A 184 -19.06 2.38 -15.01
N ASN A 185 -19.29 2.49 -16.33
CA ASN A 185 -19.23 1.34 -17.25
C ASN A 185 -17.79 0.81 -17.46
N ASP A 186 -16.79 1.50 -16.90
CA ASP A 186 -15.38 1.17 -17.03
C ASP A 186 -14.89 0.43 -15.78
N LYS A 187 -14.51 -0.85 -15.93
CA LYS A 187 -14.01 -1.70 -14.84
C LYS A 187 -12.79 -1.13 -14.14
N ALA A 188 -11.92 -0.42 -14.86
CA ALA A 188 -10.74 0.22 -14.26
C ALA A 188 -11.16 1.38 -13.33
N MET A 189 -12.18 2.15 -13.73
CA MET A 189 -12.72 3.23 -12.91
C MET A 189 -13.48 2.69 -11.70
N GLN A 190 -14.25 1.60 -11.88
CA GLN A 190 -14.87 0.86 -10.78
C GLN A 190 -13.78 0.42 -9.78
N TYR A 191 -12.74 -0.26 -10.23
CA TYR A 191 -11.64 -0.70 -9.37
C TYR A 191 -10.98 0.46 -8.60
N LEU A 192 -10.64 1.55 -9.28
CA LEU A 192 -10.05 2.74 -8.64
C LEU A 192 -11.01 3.38 -7.63
N SER A 193 -12.31 3.41 -7.91
CA SER A 193 -13.32 3.91 -6.97
C SER A 193 -13.37 3.06 -5.69
N ILE A 194 -13.27 1.73 -5.81
CA ILE A 194 -13.25 0.83 -4.66
C ILE A 194 -11.93 0.98 -3.87
N LYS A 195 -10.80 1.17 -4.56
CA LYS A 195 -9.51 1.48 -3.91
C LYS A 195 -9.56 2.82 -3.16
N ALA A 196 -10.23 3.83 -3.71
CA ALA A 196 -10.48 5.08 -3.01
C ALA A 196 -11.40 4.87 -1.78
N MET A 197 -12.48 4.09 -1.90
CA MET A 197 -13.34 3.74 -0.75
C MET A 197 -12.57 3.02 0.37
N HIS A 198 -11.60 2.17 0.03
CA HIS A 198 -10.80 1.45 1.01
C HIS A 198 -9.95 2.35 1.92
N VAL A 199 -9.48 3.49 1.41
CA VAL A 199 -8.55 4.38 2.15
C VAL A 199 -9.22 5.56 2.83
N ILE A 200 -10.52 5.78 2.61
CA ILE A 200 -11.29 6.84 3.29
C ILE A 200 -11.96 6.32 4.56
N THR A 201 -12.27 7.24 5.47
CA THR A 201 -13.01 6.94 6.69
C THR A 201 -14.38 6.30 6.39
N VAL A 202 -14.72 5.26 7.16
CA VAL A 202 -15.99 4.51 7.07
C VAL A 202 -17.19 5.43 7.30
N LYS A 203 -18.19 5.35 6.41
CA LYS A 203 -19.47 6.07 6.51
C LYS A 203 -20.60 5.20 5.98
N ASP A 204 -21.77 5.25 6.62
CA ASP A 204 -22.97 4.49 6.20
C ASP A 204 -23.34 4.69 4.73
N ALA A 205 -23.19 5.92 4.22
CA ALA A 205 -23.47 6.24 2.82
C ALA A 205 -22.53 5.48 1.86
N ASN A 206 -21.25 5.34 2.22
CA ASN A 206 -20.27 4.62 1.42
C ASN A 206 -20.47 3.11 1.53
N GLU A 207 -20.80 2.60 2.72
CA GLU A 207 -21.19 1.20 2.91
C GLU A 207 -22.38 0.81 2.04
N LYS A 208 -23.43 1.64 1.99
CA LYS A 208 -24.59 1.42 1.12
C LYS A 208 -24.20 1.35 -0.37
N LEU A 209 -23.28 2.21 -0.81
CA LEU A 209 -22.78 2.18 -2.19
C LEU A 209 -21.97 0.91 -2.47
N LEU A 210 -21.13 0.48 -1.54
CA LEU A 210 -20.36 -0.77 -1.65
C LEU A 210 -21.29 -1.99 -1.74
N LYS A 211 -22.34 -2.07 -0.91
CA LYS A 211 -23.36 -3.13 -1.00
C LYS A 211 -24.05 -3.15 -2.37
N GLN A 212 -24.41 -1.97 -2.89
CA GLN A 212 -24.97 -1.85 -4.24
C GLN A 212 -23.97 -2.29 -5.33
N ALA A 213 -22.68 -2.00 -5.16
CA ALA A 213 -21.63 -2.45 -6.08
C ALA A 213 -21.53 -3.98 -6.11
N VAL A 214 -21.59 -4.67 -4.97
CA VAL A 214 -21.64 -6.15 -4.93
C VAL A 214 -22.83 -6.70 -5.74
N SER A 215 -23.99 -6.05 -5.70
CA SER A 215 -25.16 -6.49 -6.46
C SER A 215 -25.07 -6.22 -7.96
N ARG A 216 -24.32 -5.20 -8.39
CA ARG A 216 -24.32 -4.70 -9.77
C ARG A 216 -23.11 -5.10 -10.60
N TYR A 217 -21.96 -5.33 -9.96
CA TYR A 217 -20.71 -5.62 -10.65
C TYR A 217 -20.76 -7.00 -11.31
N ASP A 218 -19.92 -7.19 -12.33
CA ASP A 218 -19.62 -8.52 -12.86
C ASP A 218 -19.03 -9.40 -11.75
N THR A 219 -19.25 -10.71 -11.81
CA THR A 219 -18.91 -11.65 -10.72
C THR A 219 -17.51 -11.44 -10.14
N LEU A 220 -16.46 -11.49 -10.96
CA LEU A 220 -15.08 -11.26 -10.51
C LEU A 220 -14.84 -9.89 -9.88
N MET A 221 -15.50 -8.84 -10.40
CA MET A 221 -15.35 -7.49 -9.88
C MET A 221 -15.98 -7.31 -8.49
N LYS A 222 -16.90 -8.20 -8.08
CA LYS A 222 -17.54 -8.15 -6.75
C LYS A 222 -16.57 -8.40 -5.60
N GLY A 223 -15.47 -9.12 -5.84
CA GLY A 223 -14.48 -9.38 -4.81
C GLY A 223 -13.91 -8.09 -4.19
N TRP A 224 -13.75 -7.04 -4.98
CA TRP A 224 -13.24 -5.75 -4.52
C TRP A 224 -14.16 -5.06 -3.51
N PRO A 225 -15.44 -4.76 -3.81
CA PRO A 225 -16.34 -4.16 -2.81
C PRO A 225 -16.57 -5.09 -1.61
N ILE A 226 -16.59 -6.42 -1.77
CA ILE A 226 -16.70 -7.35 -0.64
C ILE A 226 -15.49 -7.22 0.31
N ALA A 227 -14.28 -7.12 -0.24
CA ALA A 227 -13.07 -6.91 0.55
C ALA A 227 -13.15 -5.60 1.36
N VAL A 228 -13.62 -4.51 0.75
CA VAL A 228 -13.78 -3.23 1.47
C VAL A 228 -14.87 -3.32 2.54
N LEU A 229 -15.99 -4.00 2.28
CA LEU A 229 -17.02 -4.26 3.29
C LEU A 229 -16.46 -5.03 4.50
N ALA A 230 -15.50 -5.94 4.28
CA ALA A 230 -14.81 -6.66 5.36
C ALA A 230 -13.97 -5.72 6.23
N GLU A 231 -13.21 -4.80 5.62
CA GLU A 231 -12.43 -3.79 6.36
C GLU A 231 -13.34 -2.79 7.10
N TYR A 232 -14.49 -2.47 6.51
CA TYR A 232 -15.51 -1.61 7.12
C TYR A 232 -16.26 -2.29 8.28
N LYS A 233 -16.09 -3.61 8.47
CA LYS A 233 -16.88 -4.42 9.42
C LYS A 233 -18.39 -4.25 9.19
N ALA A 234 -18.77 -4.18 7.91
CA ALA A 234 -20.09 -3.82 7.44
C ALA A 234 -21.17 -4.76 7.99
N SER A 235 -22.36 -4.21 8.27
CA SER A 235 -23.45 -4.92 8.95
C SER A 235 -24.55 -5.36 8.00
N GLY A 236 -25.21 -6.49 8.27
CA GLY A 236 -26.33 -6.98 7.46
C GLY A 236 -25.92 -7.33 6.03
N ILE A 237 -24.79 -8.04 5.90
CA ILE A 237 -24.22 -8.46 4.61
C ILE A 237 -24.47 -9.94 4.30
N TYR A 238 -25.04 -10.74 5.21
CA TYR A 238 -25.26 -12.16 4.98
C TYR A 238 -26.09 -12.46 3.73
N GLU A 239 -27.29 -11.89 3.59
CA GLU A 239 -28.15 -12.17 2.43
C GLU A 239 -27.51 -11.73 1.12
N LEU A 240 -26.69 -10.67 1.15
CA LEU A 240 -25.93 -10.20 0.01
C LEU A 240 -24.81 -11.17 -0.39
N LEU A 241 -24.14 -11.78 0.59
CA LEU A 241 -22.97 -12.64 0.38
C LEU A 241 -23.29 -14.12 0.28
N LYS A 242 -24.48 -14.54 0.70
CA LYS A 242 -24.96 -15.93 0.69
C LYS A 242 -24.75 -16.64 -0.65
N PRO A 243 -24.95 -16.02 -1.84
CA PRO A 243 -24.65 -16.69 -3.11
C PRO A 243 -23.16 -16.98 -3.34
N TYR A 244 -22.27 -16.25 -2.67
CA TYR A 244 -20.82 -16.27 -2.92
C TYR A 244 -20.02 -17.08 -1.90
N ILE A 245 -20.64 -17.49 -0.78
CA ILE A 245 -19.96 -18.31 0.24
C ILE A 245 -19.47 -19.66 -0.32
N ASN A 246 -20.10 -20.19 -1.38
CA ASN A 246 -19.69 -21.43 -2.05
C ASN A 246 -19.14 -21.19 -3.46
N HIS A 247 -18.89 -19.93 -3.83
CA HIS A 247 -18.38 -19.58 -5.15
C HIS A 247 -16.85 -19.67 -5.15
N GLU A 248 -16.26 -20.44 -6.07
CA GLU A 248 -14.82 -20.71 -6.13
C GLU A 248 -13.95 -19.46 -5.98
N GLU A 249 -14.23 -18.41 -6.76
CA GLU A 249 -13.41 -17.19 -6.79
C GLU A 249 -13.74 -16.16 -5.69
N LEU A 250 -14.90 -16.27 -5.05
CA LEU A 250 -15.41 -15.23 -4.13
C LEU A 250 -15.62 -15.75 -2.71
N ARG A 251 -15.47 -17.05 -2.47
CA ARG A 251 -15.67 -17.69 -1.17
C ARG A 251 -14.83 -17.05 -0.09
N GLN A 252 -13.51 -17.00 -0.27
CA GLN A 252 -12.57 -16.50 0.74
C GLN A 252 -12.90 -15.07 1.18
N VAL A 253 -13.09 -14.16 0.22
CA VAL A 253 -13.37 -12.75 0.53
C VAL A 253 -14.75 -12.57 1.15
N SER A 254 -15.73 -13.40 0.76
CA SER A 254 -17.08 -13.38 1.33
C SER A 254 -17.11 -13.90 2.76
N LEU A 255 -16.39 -15.00 3.05
CA LEU A 255 -16.25 -15.54 4.39
C LEU A 255 -15.48 -14.57 5.30
N LYS A 256 -14.40 -13.94 4.81
CA LYS A 256 -13.68 -12.88 5.54
C LYS A 256 -14.62 -11.74 5.90
N ALA A 257 -15.45 -11.27 4.97
CA ALA A 257 -16.40 -10.19 5.22
C ALA A 257 -17.43 -10.57 6.29
N LEU A 258 -18.02 -11.77 6.21
CA LEU A 258 -18.95 -12.26 7.24
C LEU A 258 -18.29 -12.39 8.61
N ALA A 259 -17.09 -12.96 8.67
CA ALA A 259 -16.33 -13.11 9.90
C ALA A 259 -15.91 -11.76 10.52
N ARG A 260 -15.89 -10.67 9.75
CA ARG A 260 -15.59 -9.32 10.23
C ARG A 260 -16.83 -8.46 10.52
N SER A 261 -18.02 -8.91 10.13
CA SER A 261 -19.26 -8.17 10.37
C SER A 261 -19.48 -7.93 11.86
N ASN A 262 -19.92 -6.72 12.21
CA ASN A 262 -20.35 -6.37 13.55
C ASN A 262 -21.81 -6.75 13.85
N ASP A 263 -22.58 -7.14 12.83
CA ASP A 263 -23.98 -7.48 12.97
C ASP A 263 -24.20 -8.85 13.62
N ALA A 264 -25.12 -8.93 14.57
CA ALA A 264 -25.39 -10.15 15.31
C ALA A 264 -25.97 -11.27 14.44
N TYR A 265 -26.82 -10.94 13.46
CA TYR A 265 -27.41 -11.93 12.57
C TYR A 265 -26.35 -12.50 11.63
N ASP A 266 -25.51 -11.66 11.01
CA ASP A 266 -24.39 -12.10 10.18
C ASP A 266 -23.47 -13.06 10.95
N LYS A 267 -23.13 -12.71 12.20
CA LYS A 267 -22.30 -13.55 13.08
C LYS A 267 -22.93 -14.92 13.35
N ILE A 268 -24.24 -14.96 13.64
CA ILE A 268 -24.97 -16.22 13.86
C ILE A 268 -24.92 -17.09 12.61
N GLN A 269 -25.15 -16.50 11.43
CA GLN A 269 -25.14 -17.26 10.18
C GLN A 269 -23.74 -17.77 9.83
N PHE A 270 -22.70 -16.95 10.05
CA PHE A 270 -21.32 -17.37 9.86
C PHE A 270 -20.95 -18.56 10.76
N LEU A 271 -21.30 -18.51 12.04
CA LEU A 271 -21.02 -19.60 12.98
C LEU A 271 -21.73 -20.91 12.61
N LYS A 272 -22.92 -20.85 11.99
CA LYS A 272 -23.61 -22.05 11.49
C LYS A 272 -22.84 -22.76 10.37
N LEU A 273 -21.98 -22.05 9.63
CA LEU A 273 -21.14 -22.67 8.60
C LEU A 273 -20.08 -23.60 9.21
N LEU A 274 -19.77 -23.45 10.51
CA LEU A 274 -18.80 -24.26 11.23
C LEU A 274 -19.38 -25.57 11.78
N ASP A 275 -20.69 -25.81 11.63
CA ASP A 275 -21.37 -27.00 12.16
C ASP A 275 -21.15 -28.23 11.25
N THR A 276 -19.88 -28.62 11.14
CA THR A 276 -19.40 -29.72 10.31
C THR A 276 -18.37 -30.54 11.07
N LYS A 277 -18.17 -31.81 10.69
CA LYS A 277 -17.20 -32.70 11.38
C LYS A 277 -15.74 -32.25 11.17
N LEU A 278 -15.44 -31.70 10.00
CA LEU A 278 -14.14 -31.14 9.64
C LEU A 278 -14.40 -29.77 9.01
N VAL A 279 -13.75 -28.74 9.55
CA VAL A 279 -13.93 -27.36 9.12
C VAL A 279 -12.96 -27.07 7.97
N ASP A 280 -13.46 -26.50 6.87
CA ASP A 280 -12.60 -26.18 5.72
C ASP A 280 -11.63 -25.02 6.01
N ALA A 281 -10.52 -25.01 5.27
CA ALA A 281 -9.43 -24.06 5.45
C ALA A 281 -9.88 -22.59 5.30
N ASP A 282 -10.83 -22.30 4.39
CA ASP A 282 -11.29 -20.92 4.19
C ASP A 282 -12.07 -20.40 5.41
N LEU A 283 -12.89 -21.26 6.04
CA LEU A 283 -13.58 -20.92 7.30
C LEU A 283 -12.60 -20.74 8.46
N LEU A 284 -11.61 -21.61 8.59
CA LEU A 284 -10.56 -21.48 9.61
C LEU A 284 -9.76 -20.19 9.43
N ASN A 285 -9.40 -19.85 8.19
CA ASN A 285 -8.72 -18.60 7.86
C ASN A 285 -9.60 -17.38 8.12
N ALA A 286 -10.90 -17.45 7.84
CA ALA A 286 -11.83 -16.37 8.11
C ALA A 286 -11.98 -16.11 9.62
N LEU A 287 -12.05 -17.17 10.44
CA LEU A 287 -12.06 -17.07 11.91
C LEU A 287 -10.79 -16.41 12.44
N LEU A 288 -9.62 -16.91 12.03
CA LEU A 288 -8.33 -16.46 12.54
C LEU A 288 -8.06 -14.99 12.19
N ASN A 289 -8.42 -14.56 10.98
CA ASN A 289 -8.19 -13.20 10.46
C ASN A 289 -9.35 -12.22 10.73
N SER A 290 -10.33 -12.61 11.54
CA SER A 290 -11.53 -11.82 11.83
C SER A 290 -11.27 -10.61 12.73
N GLU A 291 -10.17 -10.61 13.48
CA GLU A 291 -9.90 -9.66 14.58
C GLU A 291 -10.93 -9.72 15.71
N GLN A 292 -11.81 -10.73 15.75
CA GLN A 292 -12.78 -10.94 16.82
C GLN A 292 -12.24 -11.96 17.82
N GLU A 293 -12.19 -11.56 19.09
CA GLU A 293 -11.72 -12.39 20.19
C GLU A 293 -12.49 -13.71 20.31
N ALA A 294 -13.82 -13.65 20.26
CA ALA A 294 -14.69 -14.83 20.31
C ALA A 294 -14.41 -15.83 19.17
N TYR A 295 -13.96 -15.34 18.01
CA TYR A 295 -13.60 -16.19 16.88
C TYR A 295 -12.21 -16.80 17.01
N THR A 296 -11.28 -16.09 17.67
CA THR A 296 -10.00 -16.67 18.08
C THR A 296 -10.20 -17.81 19.08
N GLU A 297 -11.07 -17.61 20.08
CA GLU A 297 -11.45 -18.64 21.04
C GLU A 297 -12.11 -19.85 20.36
N LYS A 298 -13.05 -19.59 19.44
CA LYS A 298 -13.69 -20.67 18.67
C LYS A 298 -12.67 -21.42 17.82
N TRP A 299 -11.74 -20.73 17.18
CA TRP A 299 -10.67 -21.34 16.38
C TRP A 299 -9.78 -22.26 17.24
N LEU A 300 -9.38 -21.81 18.43
CA LEU A 300 -8.61 -22.63 19.38
C LEU A 300 -9.38 -23.85 19.88
N SER A 301 -10.69 -23.71 20.16
CA SER A 301 -11.55 -24.84 20.50
C SER A 301 -11.60 -25.87 19.38
N LEU A 302 -11.83 -25.44 18.13
CA LEU A 302 -11.87 -26.33 16.97
C LEU A 302 -10.54 -27.09 16.78
N PHE A 303 -9.41 -26.43 17.05
CA PHE A 303 -8.10 -27.07 16.99
C PHE A 303 -7.93 -28.12 18.09
N LYS A 304 -8.28 -27.78 19.34
CA LYS A 304 -8.25 -28.72 20.47
C LYS A 304 -9.14 -29.95 20.22
N ASP A 305 -10.28 -29.75 19.58
CA ASP A 305 -11.25 -30.81 19.25
C ASP A 305 -10.83 -31.64 18.02
N GLY A 306 -9.69 -31.33 17.39
CA GLY A 306 -9.16 -32.08 16.24
C GLY A 306 -9.96 -31.90 14.96
N MET A 307 -10.68 -30.78 14.81
CA MET A 307 -11.57 -30.51 13.68
C MET A 307 -10.87 -29.89 12.47
N PHE A 308 -9.55 -29.75 12.52
CA PHE A 308 -8.75 -29.20 11.43
C PHE A 308 -8.45 -30.27 10.36
N PRO A 309 -8.44 -29.91 9.07
CA PRO A 309 -7.91 -30.76 8.01
C PRO A 309 -6.43 -31.07 8.26
N VAL A 310 -5.97 -32.27 7.86
CA VAL A 310 -4.58 -32.71 8.12
C VAL A 310 -3.55 -31.87 7.36
N ASP A 311 -3.93 -31.40 6.18
CA ASP A 311 -3.14 -30.59 5.25
C ASP A 311 -3.32 -29.08 5.46
N TYR A 312 -4.09 -28.68 6.48
CA TYR A 312 -4.26 -27.26 6.79
C TYR A 312 -2.95 -26.65 7.26
N PHE A 313 -2.63 -25.47 6.73
CA PHE A 313 -1.49 -24.69 7.16
C PHE A 313 -1.97 -23.30 7.56
N PHE A 314 -1.48 -22.82 8.70
CA PHE A 314 -1.67 -21.45 9.15
C PHE A 314 -0.34 -20.87 9.61
N SER A 315 -0.14 -19.60 9.30
CA SER A 315 0.90 -18.79 9.93
C SER A 315 0.41 -18.29 11.28
N TYR A 316 1.32 -18.11 12.22
CA TYR A 316 0.99 -17.55 13.53
C TYR A 316 0.33 -16.17 13.40
N HIS A 317 -0.77 -15.96 14.11
CA HIS A 317 -1.56 -14.73 14.08
C HIS A 317 -1.46 -14.00 15.42
N GLN A 318 -1.25 -12.68 15.40
CA GLN A 318 -1.05 -11.86 16.61
C GLN A 318 -2.18 -11.99 17.64
N GLY A 319 -3.42 -12.23 17.18
CA GLY A 319 -4.56 -12.48 18.06
C GLY A 319 -4.35 -13.65 19.03
N LEU A 320 -3.48 -14.62 18.69
CA LEU A 320 -3.14 -15.76 19.54
C LEU A 320 -2.17 -15.40 20.67
N SER A 321 -1.44 -14.28 20.61
CA SER A 321 -0.39 -13.92 21.58
C SER A 321 -0.89 -13.53 22.97
N GLN A 322 -2.19 -13.59 23.22
CA GLN A 322 -2.74 -13.16 24.50
C GLN A 322 -2.40 -14.18 25.61
N PRO A 323 -1.94 -13.75 26.80
CA PRO A 323 -1.59 -14.65 27.91
C PRO A 323 -2.74 -15.59 28.34
N LYS A 324 -3.99 -15.16 28.19
CA LYS A 324 -5.16 -15.98 28.53
C LYS A 324 -5.27 -17.28 27.71
N TYR A 325 -4.62 -17.35 26.55
CA TYR A 325 -4.61 -18.53 25.68
C TYR A 325 -3.49 -19.53 26.03
N PHE A 326 -2.66 -19.24 27.04
CA PHE A 326 -1.53 -20.07 27.42
C PHE A 326 -1.92 -21.53 27.67
N GLN A 327 -2.93 -21.76 28.51
CA GLN A 327 -3.33 -23.11 28.89
C GLN A 327 -3.88 -23.91 27.71
N ILE A 328 -4.74 -23.31 26.88
CA ILE A 328 -5.32 -24.01 25.73
C ILE A 328 -4.25 -24.33 24.67
N ILE A 329 -3.26 -23.46 24.48
CA ILE A 329 -2.15 -23.70 23.55
C ILE A 329 -1.28 -24.86 24.03
N ILE A 330 -0.94 -24.91 25.32
CA ILE A 330 -0.22 -26.04 25.91
C ILE A 330 -1.00 -27.34 25.74
N ASP A 331 -2.30 -27.33 26.06
CA ASP A 331 -3.15 -28.51 25.91
C ASP A 331 -3.15 -29.02 24.46
N ILE A 332 -3.22 -28.11 23.48
CA ILE A 332 -3.18 -28.46 22.05
C ILE A 332 -1.82 -29.10 21.71
N ILE A 333 -0.71 -28.50 22.14
CA ILE A 333 0.64 -29.04 21.87
C ILE A 333 0.83 -30.43 22.47
N ASP A 334 0.37 -30.64 23.70
CA ASP A 334 0.51 -31.93 24.39
C ASP A 334 -0.33 -33.05 23.74
N THR A 335 -1.49 -32.72 23.16
CA THR A 335 -2.49 -33.71 22.74
C THR A 335 -2.55 -33.93 21.23
N ASN A 336 -2.28 -32.91 20.41
CA ASN A 336 -2.49 -32.98 18.96
C ASN A 336 -1.41 -33.82 18.26
N ALA A 337 -1.82 -34.61 17.26
CA ALA A 337 -0.95 -35.53 16.52
C ALA A 337 -0.36 -34.94 15.22
N ASN A 338 -0.70 -33.72 14.84
CA ASN A 338 -0.20 -33.08 13.63
C ASN A 338 0.99 -32.17 13.93
N ALA A 339 2.21 -32.65 13.64
CA ALA A 339 3.45 -31.92 13.89
C ALA A 339 3.49 -30.54 13.20
N THR A 340 2.95 -30.42 11.98
CA THR A 340 2.94 -29.15 11.22
C THR A 340 2.09 -28.10 11.92
N HIS A 341 0.89 -28.47 12.38
CA HIS A 341 0.04 -27.53 13.12
C HIS A 341 0.68 -27.08 14.44
N LEU A 342 1.35 -28.00 15.13
CA LEU A 342 2.02 -27.69 16.38
C LEU A 342 3.21 -26.76 16.18
N TYR A 343 3.97 -26.93 15.09
CA TYR A 343 5.10 -26.08 14.78
C TYR A 343 4.70 -24.60 14.68
N SER A 344 3.62 -24.28 13.95
CA SER A 344 3.10 -22.91 13.86
C SER A 344 2.62 -22.34 15.20
N LEU A 345 2.18 -23.16 16.16
CA LEU A 345 1.78 -22.69 17.49
C LEU A 345 2.95 -22.35 18.40
N MET A 346 4.14 -22.92 18.18
CA MET A 346 5.32 -22.63 19.01
C MET A 346 5.71 -21.15 18.95
N GLU A 347 5.34 -20.44 17.89
CA GLU A 347 5.51 -18.98 17.77
C GLU A 347 4.86 -18.19 18.92
N TYR A 348 3.83 -18.75 19.58
CA TYR A 348 3.21 -18.17 20.76
C TYR A 348 4.22 -17.85 21.88
N PHE A 349 5.25 -18.66 22.03
CA PHE A 349 6.22 -18.52 23.12
C PHE A 349 7.35 -17.54 22.81
N LYS A 350 7.49 -17.06 21.55
CA LYS A 350 8.55 -16.11 21.14
C LYS A 350 8.56 -14.82 21.94
N SER A 351 7.41 -14.37 22.43
CA SER A 351 7.28 -13.09 23.14
C SER A 351 6.94 -13.24 24.63
N ASN A 352 6.86 -14.47 25.15
CA ASN A 352 6.50 -14.75 26.53
C ASN A 352 7.74 -15.20 27.33
N ARG A 353 8.21 -14.35 28.23
CA ARG A 353 9.47 -14.55 29.00
C ARG A 353 9.25 -14.86 30.48
N ASP A 354 8.18 -15.57 30.80
CA ASP A 354 7.86 -15.97 32.17
C ASP A 354 8.31 -17.40 32.51
N GLU A 355 8.37 -17.70 33.80
CA GLU A 355 8.81 -19.02 34.31
C GLU A 355 7.88 -20.17 33.87
N LEU A 356 6.60 -19.90 33.62
CA LEU A 356 5.66 -20.93 33.14
C LEU A 356 6.00 -21.32 31.70
N THR A 357 6.29 -20.32 30.87
CA THR A 357 6.74 -20.50 29.50
C THR A 357 8.05 -21.28 29.46
N LYS A 358 9.04 -20.88 30.27
CA LYS A 358 10.31 -21.60 30.37
C LYS A 358 10.12 -23.06 30.77
N ALA A 359 9.34 -23.32 31.83
CA ALA A 359 9.06 -24.68 32.29
C ALA A 359 8.36 -25.55 31.23
N PHE A 360 7.44 -24.95 30.46
CA PHE A 360 6.78 -25.65 29.35
C PHE A 360 7.76 -25.95 28.20
N LEU A 361 8.61 -24.99 27.81
CA LEU A 361 9.61 -25.21 26.78
C LEU A 361 10.63 -26.29 27.18
N GLU A 362 11.06 -26.33 28.45
CA GLU A 362 11.92 -27.41 28.98
C GLU A 362 11.24 -28.78 28.89
N LYS A 363 9.92 -28.85 29.11
CA LYS A 363 9.12 -30.07 28.87
C LYS A 363 9.12 -30.45 27.38
N CYS A 364 8.99 -29.47 26.49
CA CYS A 364 8.97 -29.67 25.04
C CYS A 364 10.28 -30.25 24.47
N LEU A 365 11.43 -30.11 25.16
CA LEU A 365 12.67 -30.79 24.77
C LEU A 365 12.56 -32.32 24.70
N LYS A 366 11.55 -32.90 25.36
CA LYS A 366 11.24 -34.33 25.34
C LYS A 366 10.01 -34.67 24.49
N HIS A 367 9.51 -33.73 23.68
CA HIS A 367 8.32 -33.92 22.87
C HIS A 367 8.53 -34.97 21.78
N ARG A 368 7.46 -35.67 21.35
CA ARG A 368 7.55 -36.75 20.34
C ARG A 368 8.00 -36.25 18.97
N PHE A 369 7.63 -35.03 18.59
CA PHE A 369 7.96 -34.44 17.29
C PHE A 369 9.26 -33.65 17.36
N GLU A 370 10.14 -33.89 16.39
CA GLU A 370 11.46 -33.26 16.29
C GLU A 370 11.40 -31.75 16.16
N GLY A 371 10.59 -31.23 15.23
CA GLY A 371 10.46 -29.77 15.05
C GLY A 371 9.97 -29.02 16.29
N ILE A 372 9.25 -29.68 17.21
CA ILE A 372 8.85 -29.08 18.49
C ILE A 372 10.02 -29.02 19.47
N ARG A 373 10.87 -30.06 19.50
CA ARG A 373 12.09 -30.07 20.32
C ARG A 373 13.07 -29.02 19.85
N GLU A 374 13.28 -28.92 18.53
CA GLU A 374 14.17 -27.93 17.91
C GLU A 374 13.71 -26.51 18.20
N GLU A 375 12.44 -26.20 17.98
CA GLU A 375 11.90 -24.85 18.23
C GLU A 375 11.98 -24.51 19.73
N ALA A 376 11.70 -25.46 20.63
CA ALA A 376 11.85 -25.25 22.06
C ALA A 376 13.31 -24.94 22.46
N GLU A 377 14.29 -25.63 21.87
CA GLU A 377 15.71 -25.36 22.09
C GLU A 377 16.10 -23.96 21.59
N ILE A 378 15.64 -23.56 20.41
CA ILE A 378 15.89 -22.22 19.85
C ILE A 378 15.32 -21.14 20.77
N LEU A 379 14.07 -21.30 21.22
CA LEU A 379 13.40 -20.33 22.08
C LEU A 379 14.08 -20.23 23.45
N LEU A 380 14.47 -21.35 24.06
CA LEU A 380 15.18 -21.36 25.33
C LEU A 380 16.57 -20.70 25.26
N ARG A 381 17.26 -20.74 24.11
CA ARG A 381 18.58 -20.12 23.93
C ARG A 381 18.52 -18.62 23.64
N ASN A 382 17.46 -18.18 22.96
CA ASN A 382 17.36 -16.81 22.44
C ASN A 382 16.53 -15.89 23.35
N GLU A 383 15.58 -16.44 24.12
CA GLU A 383 14.62 -15.66 24.90
C GLU A 383 14.87 -15.74 26.43
N PHE A 384 15.71 -16.67 26.88
CA PHE A 384 16.10 -16.92 28.29
C PHE A 384 17.60 -17.18 28.39
#